data_AF-A0A814JHZ0-F1
#
_entry.id   AF-A0A814JHZ0-F1
#
_cell.length_a   1.000
_cell.length_b   1.000
_cell.length_c   1.000
_cell.angle_alpha   90.00
_cell.angle_beta   90.00
_cell.angle_gamma   90.00
#
_symmetry.space_group_name_H-M   'P 1'
#
loop_
_entity.id
_entity.type
_entity.pdbx_description
1 polymer ?
#
loop_
_entity_poly.entity_id
_entity_poly.type
_entity_poly.pdbx_seq_one_letter_code
_entity_poly.pdbx_strand_id
1 'polypeptide(L)'
;MDDDESFICCPICSGQFVYPRVLPCGESICLACIKANTNEKVYNCKFCNKHHDVPNEGFPENRHLYKLIQSLESKLYRGPLYQEIRLSLNNIEEIIRDVSQDLNNGKHEIHEYCLKLINEIDLNTEKLINKINISRESLVSQVLNFEKESLDNFDMNSKSIKNHQSTLNESRNLVEVEKNFLKSLNLDEEKLKDKISRVKTAEWRLHSEKRKLKNTLFKNFDLNFIPNKLWLQVGRIEKVNNLEIDLKKFREIDLEKLFSSKPDRYHTIEVEKMDNGNFVFFYLEQSSKNWIVEIHSFEEDRTFFRCLKEVTGEYLNYSRIKAFKNRIVIYTCFKNSRILRICDENLKSLVCKSCPYH
;
A
#
# COMPACT_ATOMS: atom_id res chain seq x y z
N MET A 1 23.90 66.08 -29.97
CA MET A 1 24.41 65.80 -31.32
C MET A 1 25.55 66.76 -31.48
N ASP A 2 26.76 66.23 -31.41
CA ASP A 2 27.97 67.02 -31.60
C ASP A 2 27.93 67.64 -33.01
N ASP A 3 28.29 68.91 -33.15
CA ASP A 3 28.16 69.71 -34.38
C ASP A 3 28.87 69.09 -35.62
N ASP A 4 29.72 68.08 -35.40
CA ASP A 4 30.55 67.42 -36.41
C ASP A 4 29.81 66.39 -37.32
N GLU A 5 28.69 65.80 -36.89
CA GLU A 5 27.94 64.83 -37.73
C GLU A 5 27.07 65.51 -38.81
N SER A 6 26.85 66.83 -38.69
CA SER A 6 26.03 67.60 -39.63
C SER A 6 26.62 67.64 -41.05
N PHE A 7 27.95 67.53 -41.18
CA PHE A 7 28.68 67.66 -42.45
C PHE A 7 28.56 66.44 -43.38
N ILE A 8 28.08 65.30 -42.87
CA ILE A 8 27.94 64.05 -43.65
C ILE A 8 26.48 63.63 -43.89
N CYS A 9 25.54 64.46 -43.45
CA CYS A 9 24.11 64.24 -43.61
C CYS A 9 23.53 65.13 -44.71
N CYS A 10 22.63 64.57 -45.50
CA CYS A 10 21.91 65.28 -46.53
C CYS A 10 20.91 66.26 -45.89
N PRO A 11 20.97 67.56 -46.21
CA PRO A 11 20.08 68.54 -45.60
C PRO A 11 18.60 68.41 -46.03
N ILE A 12 18.27 67.57 -47.02
CA ILE A 12 16.89 67.32 -47.45
C ILE A 12 16.25 66.15 -46.71
N CYS A 13 16.96 65.01 -46.59
CA CYS A 13 16.40 63.81 -45.95
C CYS A 13 16.92 63.58 -44.53
N SER A 14 17.82 64.45 -44.04
CA SER A 14 18.48 64.38 -42.74
C SER A 14 19.22 63.07 -42.44
N GLY A 15 19.37 62.20 -43.44
CA GLY A 15 20.15 60.96 -43.36
C GLY A 15 21.52 61.12 -44.02
N GLN A 16 22.44 60.20 -43.73
CA GLN A 16 23.77 60.15 -44.33
C GLN A 16 23.71 60.19 -45.86
N PHE A 17 24.66 60.89 -46.52
CA PHE A 17 24.62 61.00 -47.98
C PHE A 17 24.76 59.64 -48.68
N VAL A 18 23.79 59.33 -49.55
CA VAL A 18 23.82 58.19 -50.46
C VAL A 18 23.95 58.72 -51.89
N TYR A 19 25.11 58.48 -52.51
CA TYR A 19 25.52 59.06 -53.81
C TYR A 19 25.34 60.59 -53.87
N PRO A 20 26.13 61.36 -53.08
CA PRO A 20 25.99 62.81 -53.03
C PRO A 20 26.28 63.45 -54.39
N ARG A 21 25.43 64.38 -54.81
CA ARG A 21 25.60 65.19 -56.02
C ARG A 21 25.78 66.66 -55.65
N VAL A 22 26.69 67.35 -56.33
CA VAL A 22 26.97 68.78 -56.11
C VAL A 22 26.06 69.63 -57.00
N LEU A 23 25.27 70.48 -56.37
CA LEU A 23 24.44 71.48 -57.04
C LEU A 23 25.30 72.66 -57.54
N PRO A 24 24.85 73.43 -58.54
CA PRO A 24 25.59 74.60 -59.03
C PRO A 24 25.85 75.68 -57.96
N CYS A 25 25.09 75.70 -56.87
CA CYS A 25 25.31 76.56 -55.72
C CYS A 25 26.37 76.04 -54.73
N GLY A 26 26.99 74.89 -54.99
CA GLY A 26 28.03 74.27 -54.15
C GLY A 26 27.52 73.26 -53.12
N GLU A 27 26.21 73.26 -52.84
CA GLU A 27 25.60 72.34 -51.87
C GLU A 27 25.56 70.91 -52.39
N SER A 28 25.60 69.95 -51.46
CA SER A 28 25.49 68.52 -51.78
C SER A 28 24.16 67.94 -51.28
N ILE A 29 23.52 67.10 -52.09
CA ILE A 29 22.30 66.35 -51.73
C ILE A 29 22.33 64.93 -52.31
N CYS A 30 21.57 63.99 -51.71
CA CYS A 30 21.48 62.63 -52.23
C CYS A 30 20.86 62.60 -53.63
N LEU A 31 21.34 61.68 -54.49
CA LEU A 31 20.74 61.47 -55.81
C LEU A 31 19.22 61.21 -55.74
N ALA A 32 18.77 60.45 -54.73
CA ALA A 32 17.35 60.18 -54.52
C ALA A 32 16.56 61.47 -54.19
N CYS A 33 17.15 62.39 -53.43
CA CYS A 33 16.53 63.67 -53.08
C CYS A 33 16.41 64.60 -54.29
N ILE A 34 17.37 64.54 -55.23
CA ILE A 34 17.27 65.24 -56.52
C ILE A 34 16.11 64.67 -57.31
N LYS A 35 16.08 63.34 -57.51
CA LYS A 35 15.02 62.68 -58.29
C LYS A 35 13.62 62.96 -57.74
N ALA A 36 13.48 63.02 -56.42
CA ALA A 36 12.19 63.29 -55.77
C ALA A 36 11.72 64.75 -55.92
N ASN A 37 12.61 65.70 -56.23
CA ASN A 37 12.31 67.15 -56.25
C ASN A 37 12.65 67.80 -57.60
N THR A 38 12.76 67.02 -58.68
CA THR A 38 13.11 67.49 -60.04
C THR A 38 12.00 67.17 -61.02
N ASN A 39 11.57 68.17 -61.81
CA ASN A 39 10.61 67.98 -62.90
C ASN A 39 11.35 67.80 -64.24
N GLU A 40 12.20 66.78 -64.29
CA GLU A 40 13.06 66.31 -65.40
C GLU A 40 14.09 67.27 -66.02
N LYS A 41 13.84 68.59 -66.06
CA LYS A 41 14.77 69.57 -66.68
C LYS A 41 15.26 70.66 -65.76
N VAL A 42 14.52 70.95 -64.68
CA VAL A 42 14.85 72.02 -63.74
C VAL A 42 14.74 71.50 -62.30
N TYR A 43 15.74 71.81 -61.49
CA TYR A 43 15.76 71.58 -60.05
C TYR A 43 15.61 72.90 -59.30
N ASN A 44 14.66 72.95 -58.37
CA ASN A 44 14.40 74.11 -57.52
C ASN A 44 15.21 73.99 -56.23
N CYS A 45 16.35 74.67 -56.17
CA CYS A 45 17.25 74.54 -55.03
C CYS A 45 16.72 75.30 -53.81
N LYS A 46 16.41 74.57 -52.73
CA LYS A 46 15.96 75.14 -51.45
C LYS A 46 17.04 75.90 -50.67
N PHE A 47 18.31 75.75 -51.06
CA PHE A 47 19.43 76.39 -50.37
C PHE A 47 19.74 77.79 -50.90
N CYS A 48 19.73 77.94 -52.23
CA CYS A 48 20.02 79.23 -52.88
C CYS A 48 18.78 79.92 -53.45
N ASN A 49 17.61 79.27 -53.38
CA ASN A 49 16.33 79.72 -53.96
C ASN A 49 16.39 80.04 -55.47
N LYS A 50 17.30 79.40 -56.21
CA LYS A 50 17.44 79.54 -57.67
C LYS A 50 17.04 78.26 -58.41
N HIS A 51 16.66 78.44 -59.67
CA HIS A 51 16.43 77.36 -60.63
C HIS A 51 17.78 76.92 -61.23
N HIS A 52 18.00 75.61 -61.26
CA HIS A 52 19.17 75.00 -61.86
C HIS A 52 18.75 74.02 -62.94
N ASP A 53 19.26 74.21 -64.15
CA ASP A 53 19.08 73.24 -65.24
C ASP A 53 19.80 71.94 -64.88
N VAL A 54 19.09 70.82 -65.04
CA VAL A 54 19.65 69.50 -64.75
C VAL A 54 20.37 69.00 -66.01
N PRO A 55 21.68 68.74 -65.96
CA PRO A 55 22.41 68.19 -67.11
C PRO A 55 21.83 66.83 -67.53
N ASN A 56 22.01 66.45 -68.80
CA ASN A 56 21.52 65.16 -69.33
C ASN A 56 22.04 63.95 -68.53
N GLU A 57 23.23 64.05 -67.93
CA GLU A 57 23.84 63.01 -67.08
C GLU A 57 23.60 63.23 -65.58
N GLY A 58 22.76 64.22 -65.22
CA GLY A 58 22.52 64.68 -63.86
C GLY A 58 23.62 65.59 -63.30
N PHE A 59 23.43 66.06 -62.07
CA PHE A 59 24.45 66.83 -61.37
C PHE A 59 25.71 65.96 -61.09
N PRO A 60 26.92 66.56 -61.12
CA PRO A 60 28.15 65.82 -60.89
C PRO A 60 28.19 65.20 -59.48
N GLU A 61 28.79 64.03 -59.38
CA GLU A 61 28.96 63.34 -58.10
C GLU A 61 30.02 64.02 -57.22
N ASN A 62 29.70 64.23 -55.94
CA ASN A 62 30.67 64.68 -54.95
C ASN A 62 31.54 63.51 -54.49
N ARG A 63 32.49 63.11 -55.33
CA ARG A 63 33.38 61.98 -55.06
C ARG A 63 34.23 62.16 -53.79
N HIS A 64 34.52 63.40 -53.40
CA HIS A 64 35.27 63.70 -52.17
C HIS A 64 34.44 63.42 -50.92
N LEU A 65 33.19 63.91 -50.90
CA LEU A 65 32.25 63.62 -49.81
C LEU A 65 31.94 62.13 -49.72
N TYR A 66 31.76 61.46 -50.86
CA TYR A 66 31.59 60.01 -50.91
C TYR A 66 32.81 59.25 -50.33
N LYS A 67 34.03 59.63 -50.72
CA LYS A 67 35.26 59.03 -50.16
C LYS A 67 35.44 59.35 -48.67
N LEU A 68 35.06 60.54 -48.23
CA LEU A 68 35.11 60.94 -46.83
C LEU A 68 34.16 60.08 -45.99
N ILE A 69 32.93 59.91 -46.46
CA ILE A 69 31.94 59.00 -45.86
C ILE A 69 32.48 57.58 -45.77
N GLN A 70 33.01 57.03 -46.88
CA GLN A 70 33.62 55.69 -46.86
C GLN A 70 34.82 55.59 -45.91
N SER A 71 35.64 56.65 -45.81
CA SER A 71 36.77 56.70 -44.88
C SER A 71 36.35 56.76 -43.42
N LEU A 72 35.22 57.39 -43.11
CA LEU A 72 34.62 57.43 -41.77
C LEU A 72 33.96 56.09 -41.44
N GLU A 73 33.27 55.47 -42.40
CA GLU A 73 32.68 54.13 -42.25
C GLU A 73 33.74 53.05 -42.04
N SER A 74 34.91 53.16 -42.69
CA SER A 74 36.04 52.26 -42.48
C SER A 74 36.83 52.56 -41.20
N LYS A 75 36.77 53.79 -40.69
CA LYS A 75 37.32 54.17 -39.37
C LYS A 75 36.37 53.89 -38.21
N LEU A 76 35.07 53.69 -38.47
CA LEU A 76 34.14 53.05 -37.56
C LEU A 76 34.52 51.57 -37.43
N TYR A 77 35.65 51.33 -36.76
CA TYR A 77 36.15 50.02 -36.39
C TYR A 77 35.08 49.37 -35.51
N ARG A 78 34.19 48.57 -36.12
CA ARG A 78 33.31 47.65 -35.41
C ARG A 78 34.19 46.57 -34.81
N GLY A 79 34.87 46.91 -33.71
CA GLY A 79 35.95 46.14 -33.10
C GLY A 79 35.50 44.79 -32.52
N PRO A 80 36.35 44.14 -31.70
CA PRO A 80 36.07 42.83 -31.10
C PRO A 80 34.68 42.73 -30.46
N LEU A 81 34.24 43.81 -29.80
CA LEU A 81 32.92 43.91 -29.17
C LEU A 81 31.74 43.74 -30.13
N TYR A 82 31.83 44.23 -31.37
CA TYR A 82 30.76 44.04 -32.35
C TYR A 82 30.67 42.59 -32.83
N GLN A 83 31.81 41.92 -33.00
CA GLN A 83 31.82 40.50 -33.36
C GLN A 83 31.31 39.62 -32.23
N GLU A 84 31.65 39.97 -30.99
CA GLU A 84 31.12 39.32 -29.80
C GLU A 84 29.59 39.45 -29.72
N ILE A 85 29.06 40.67 -29.90
CA ILE A 85 27.61 40.90 -29.96
C ILE A 85 26.96 40.07 -31.08
N ARG A 86 27.56 40.04 -32.28
CA ARG A 86 27.05 39.24 -33.41
C ARG A 86 27.00 37.75 -33.08
N LEU A 87 28.05 37.20 -32.48
CA LEU A 87 28.09 35.81 -32.06
C LEU A 87 27.03 35.51 -30.99
N SER A 88 26.86 36.40 -30.01
CA SER A 88 25.82 36.27 -29.00
C SER A 88 24.42 36.29 -29.61
N LEU A 89 24.16 37.18 -30.59
CA LEU A 89 22.86 37.23 -31.28
C LEU A 89 22.56 35.95 -32.04
N ASN A 90 23.53 35.40 -32.79
CA ASN A 90 23.37 34.12 -33.47
C ASN A 90 23.07 32.97 -32.50
N ASN A 91 23.74 32.94 -31.34
CA ASN A 91 23.49 31.94 -30.30
C ASN A 91 22.08 32.09 -29.70
N ILE A 92 21.60 33.33 -29.49
CA ILE A 92 20.24 33.59 -29.02
C ILE A 92 19.22 33.10 -30.06
N GLU A 93 19.45 33.33 -31.35
CA GLU A 93 18.57 32.84 -32.43
C GLU A 93 18.48 31.30 -32.46
N GLU A 94 19.59 30.60 -32.23
CA GLU A 94 19.61 29.14 -32.11
C GLU A 94 18.78 28.66 -30.90
N ILE A 95 18.97 29.28 -29.74
CA ILE A 95 18.18 28.97 -28.54
C ILE A 95 16.68 29.21 -28.77
N ILE A 96 16.31 30.32 -29.43
CA ILE A 96 14.90 30.63 -29.74
C ILE A 96 14.30 29.56 -30.64
N ARG A 97 15.05 29.08 -31.63
CA ARG A 97 14.60 28.02 -32.54
C ARG A 97 14.38 26.72 -31.78
N ASP A 98 15.31 26.33 -30.92
CA ASP A 98 15.23 25.09 -30.14
C ASP A 98 14.04 25.15 -29.16
N VAL A 99 13.88 26.24 -28.41
CA VAL A 99 12.72 26.45 -27.52
C VAL A 99 11.40 26.46 -28.29
N SER A 100 11.37 27.03 -29.49
CA SER A 100 10.17 27.02 -30.33
C SER A 100 9.81 25.60 -30.81
N GLN A 101 10.82 24.80 -31.14
CA GLN A 101 10.64 23.39 -31.48
C GLN A 101 10.11 22.59 -30.29
N ASP A 102 10.69 22.78 -29.10
CA ASP A 102 10.23 22.15 -27.87
C ASP A 102 8.80 22.57 -27.52
N LEU A 103 8.43 23.85 -27.70
CA LEU A 103 7.06 24.31 -27.48
C LEU A 103 6.07 23.68 -28.46
N ASN A 104 6.46 23.51 -29.72
CA ASN A 104 5.63 22.85 -30.73
C ASN A 104 5.47 21.34 -30.45
N ASN A 105 6.52 20.70 -29.91
CA ASN A 105 6.52 19.28 -29.56
C ASN A 105 5.96 18.98 -28.17
N GLY A 106 5.87 19.98 -27.29
CA GLY A 106 5.58 19.79 -25.87
C GLY A 106 4.25 19.08 -25.62
N LYS A 107 3.23 19.30 -26.44
CA LYS A 107 1.97 18.54 -26.35
C LYS A 107 2.17 17.05 -26.61
N HIS A 108 2.98 16.70 -27.61
CA HIS A 108 3.28 15.32 -27.94
C HIS A 108 4.15 14.68 -26.85
N GLU A 109 5.17 15.38 -26.36
CA GLU A 109 6.04 14.88 -25.28
C GLU A 109 5.27 14.64 -23.97
N ILE A 110 4.39 15.58 -23.58
CA ILE A 110 3.50 15.39 -22.43
C ILE A 110 2.60 14.17 -22.64
N HIS A 111 2.02 14.02 -23.84
CA HIS A 111 1.16 12.88 -24.15
C HIS A 111 1.93 11.55 -24.05
N GLU A 112 3.11 11.45 -24.68
CA GLU A 112 3.98 10.28 -24.62
C GLU A 112 4.41 9.96 -23.19
N TYR A 113 4.75 10.97 -22.40
CA TYR A 113 5.07 10.79 -20.99
C TYR A 113 3.90 10.23 -20.19
N CYS A 114 2.70 10.81 -20.34
CA CYS A 114 1.50 10.31 -19.69
C CYS A 114 1.12 8.89 -20.15
N LEU A 115 1.25 8.58 -21.44
CA LEU A 115 1.01 7.22 -21.96
C LEU A 115 1.96 6.20 -21.33
N LYS A 116 3.24 6.54 -21.18
CA LYS A 116 4.21 5.67 -20.48
C LYS A 116 3.79 5.39 -19.04
N LEU A 117 3.36 6.41 -18.31
CA LEU A 117 2.87 6.26 -16.94
C LEU A 117 1.60 5.39 -16.87
N ILE A 118 0.64 5.59 -17.78
CA ILE A 118 -0.58 4.78 -17.86
C ILE A 118 -0.22 3.31 -18.08
N ASN A 119 0.64 3.02 -19.06
CA ASN A 119 1.08 1.65 -19.35
C ASN A 119 1.79 1.01 -18.14
N GLU A 120 2.59 1.77 -17.40
CA GLU A 120 3.24 1.28 -16.18
C GLU A 120 2.23 0.95 -15.07
N ILE A 121 1.22 1.82 -14.88
CA ILE A 121 0.12 1.60 -13.94
C ILE A 121 -0.65 0.33 -14.32
N ASP A 122 -0.98 0.15 -15.60
CA ASP A 122 -1.73 -1.00 -16.10
C ASP A 122 -0.94 -2.31 -15.90
N LEU A 123 0.34 -2.33 -16.29
CA LEU A 123 1.23 -3.48 -16.10
C LEU A 123 1.38 -3.87 -14.62
N ASN A 124 1.48 -2.87 -13.73
CA ASN A 124 1.56 -3.14 -12.28
C ASN A 124 0.22 -3.64 -11.72
N THR A 125 -0.90 -3.14 -12.23
CA THR A 125 -2.24 -3.59 -11.86
C THR A 125 -2.46 -5.04 -12.27
N GLU A 126 -2.12 -5.41 -13.51
CA GLU A 126 -2.21 -6.80 -13.99
C GLU A 126 -1.36 -7.76 -13.16
N LYS A 127 -0.13 -7.35 -12.79
CA LYS A 127 0.74 -8.14 -11.90
C LYS A 127 0.09 -8.39 -10.53
N LEU A 128 -0.56 -7.38 -9.96
CA LEU A 128 -1.26 -7.51 -8.69
C LEU A 128 -2.48 -8.44 -8.80
N ILE A 129 -3.30 -8.28 -9.85
CA ILE A 129 -4.43 -9.16 -10.13
C ILE A 129 -3.96 -10.61 -10.25
N ASN A 130 -2.88 -10.86 -10.98
CA ASN A 130 -2.33 -12.21 -11.13
C ASN A 130 -1.87 -12.80 -9.78
N LYS A 131 -1.18 -12.01 -8.94
CA LYS A 131 -0.79 -12.45 -7.58
C LYS A 131 -2.00 -12.80 -6.71
N ILE A 132 -3.06 -12.01 -6.80
CA ILE A 132 -4.33 -12.24 -6.10
C ILE A 132 -4.97 -13.55 -6.59
N ASN A 133 -5.03 -13.76 -7.91
CA ASN A 133 -5.62 -14.95 -8.51
C ASN A 133 -4.85 -16.22 -8.12
N ILE A 134 -3.51 -16.21 -8.19
CA ILE A 134 -2.67 -17.33 -7.74
C ILE A 134 -2.95 -17.67 -6.27
N SER A 135 -3.04 -16.65 -5.41
CA SER A 135 -3.36 -16.84 -3.99
C SER A 135 -4.75 -17.43 -3.78
N ARG A 136 -5.75 -16.93 -4.52
CA ARG A 136 -7.13 -17.44 -4.50
C ARG A 136 -7.18 -18.91 -4.93
N GLU A 137 -6.55 -19.25 -6.05
CA GLU A 137 -6.52 -20.63 -6.56
C GLU A 137 -5.85 -21.59 -5.59
N SER A 138 -4.76 -21.16 -4.94
CA SER A 138 -4.11 -21.93 -3.88
C SER A 138 -5.05 -22.19 -2.70
N LEU A 139 -5.76 -21.17 -2.21
CA LEU A 139 -6.71 -21.32 -1.11
C LEU A 139 -7.89 -22.21 -1.48
N VAL A 140 -8.47 -22.03 -2.68
CA VAL A 140 -9.54 -22.90 -3.18
C VAL A 140 -9.07 -24.35 -3.26
N SER A 141 -7.86 -24.58 -3.78
CA SER A 141 -7.27 -25.92 -3.85
C SER A 141 -7.09 -26.55 -2.46
N GLN A 142 -6.72 -25.76 -1.44
CA GLN A 142 -6.63 -26.25 -0.06
C GLN A 142 -8.00 -26.68 0.50
N VAL A 143 -9.07 -25.91 0.23
CA VAL A 143 -10.43 -26.27 0.65
C VAL A 143 -10.90 -27.54 -0.06
N LEU A 144 -10.74 -27.63 -1.38
CA LEU A 144 -11.14 -28.80 -2.16
C LEU A 144 -10.37 -30.06 -1.74
N ASN A 145 -9.08 -29.93 -1.45
CA ASN A 145 -8.31 -31.05 -0.93
C ASN A 145 -8.79 -31.51 0.46
N PHE A 146 -9.13 -30.56 1.34
CA PHE A 146 -9.71 -30.90 2.65
C PHE A 146 -11.10 -31.54 2.54
N GLU A 147 -11.95 -31.07 1.62
CA GLU A 147 -13.24 -31.69 1.32
C GLU A 147 -13.05 -33.14 0.87
N LYS A 148 -12.15 -33.36 -0.10
CA LYS A 148 -11.80 -34.70 -0.57
C LYS A 148 -11.30 -35.59 0.58
N GLU A 149 -10.35 -35.11 1.38
CA GLU A 149 -9.84 -35.84 2.55
C GLU A 149 -10.94 -36.18 3.56
N SER A 150 -11.94 -35.30 3.73
CA SER A 150 -13.06 -35.49 4.64
C SER A 150 -14.06 -36.52 4.12
N LEU A 151 -14.32 -36.52 2.80
CA LEU A 151 -15.17 -37.52 2.13
C LEU A 151 -14.52 -38.91 2.15
N ASP A 152 -13.24 -39.00 1.79
CA ASP A 152 -12.48 -40.26 1.86
C ASP A 152 -12.53 -40.82 3.30
N ASN A 153 -12.37 -39.94 4.28
CA ASN A 153 -12.42 -40.30 5.69
C ASN A 153 -13.83 -40.71 6.16
N PHE A 154 -14.89 -40.13 5.61
CA PHE A 154 -16.27 -40.60 5.83
C PHE A 154 -16.44 -42.04 5.32
N ASP A 155 -16.01 -42.32 4.10
CA ASP A 155 -16.14 -43.64 3.49
C ASP A 155 -15.33 -44.70 4.25
N MET A 156 -14.09 -44.37 4.63
CA MET A 156 -13.23 -45.26 5.41
C MET A 156 -13.79 -45.56 6.81
N ASN A 157 -14.55 -44.64 7.40
CA ASN A 157 -15.14 -44.80 8.75
C ASN A 157 -16.59 -45.30 8.73
N SER A 158 -17.05 -45.93 7.65
CA SER A 158 -18.43 -46.43 7.50
C SER A 158 -18.95 -47.25 8.69
N LYS A 159 -18.08 -48.05 9.35
CA LYS A 159 -18.44 -48.80 10.56
C LYS A 159 -18.72 -47.88 11.76
N SER A 160 -17.87 -46.86 11.99
CA SER A 160 -18.08 -45.88 13.06
C SER A 160 -19.37 -45.10 12.84
N ILE A 161 -19.63 -44.70 11.59
CA ILE A 161 -20.86 -43.99 11.19
C ILE A 161 -22.10 -44.86 11.45
N LYS A 162 -22.06 -46.16 11.13
CA LYS A 162 -23.14 -47.11 11.47
C LYS A 162 -23.39 -47.18 12.98
N ASN A 163 -22.35 -47.13 13.82
CA ASN A 163 -22.50 -47.10 15.28
C ASN A 163 -23.18 -45.80 15.77
N HIS A 164 -22.80 -44.66 15.22
CA HIS A 164 -23.46 -43.38 15.50
C HIS A 164 -24.94 -43.42 15.08
N GLN A 165 -25.25 -44.02 13.93
CA GLN A 165 -26.62 -44.21 13.45
C GLN A 165 -27.46 -45.08 14.40
N SER A 166 -26.87 -46.15 14.95
CA SER A 166 -27.53 -46.98 15.97
C SER A 166 -27.88 -46.17 17.22
N THR A 167 -26.92 -45.39 17.74
CA THR A 167 -27.14 -44.55 18.93
C THR A 167 -28.20 -43.47 18.68
N LEU A 168 -28.26 -42.92 17.47
CA LEU A 168 -29.31 -41.98 17.06
C LEU A 168 -30.70 -42.64 17.09
N ASN A 169 -30.82 -43.86 16.57
CA ASN A 169 -32.08 -44.61 16.57
C ASN A 169 -32.53 -45.00 17.99
N GLU A 170 -31.61 -45.45 18.84
CA GLU A 170 -31.86 -45.68 20.27
C GLU A 170 -32.44 -44.44 20.96
N SER A 171 -31.83 -43.28 20.69
CA SER A 171 -32.25 -42.02 21.31
C SER A 171 -33.59 -41.52 20.78
N ARG A 172 -33.90 -41.74 19.49
CA ARG A 172 -35.22 -41.45 18.92
C ARG A 172 -36.31 -42.28 19.60
N ASN A 173 -36.07 -43.57 19.78
CA ASN A 173 -37.01 -44.47 20.47
C ASN A 173 -37.25 -44.01 21.91
N LEU A 174 -36.19 -43.59 22.62
CA LEU A 174 -36.32 -43.03 23.97
C LEU A 174 -37.21 -41.78 23.98
N VAL A 175 -36.99 -40.83 23.06
CA VAL A 175 -37.80 -39.61 22.97
C VAL A 175 -39.28 -39.94 22.76
N GLU A 176 -39.59 -40.92 21.93
CA GLU A 176 -40.97 -41.34 21.68
C GLU A 176 -41.62 -41.99 22.92
N VAL A 177 -40.90 -42.88 23.61
CA VAL A 177 -41.34 -43.49 24.87
C VAL A 177 -41.62 -42.41 25.93
N GLU A 178 -40.71 -41.45 26.11
CA GLU A 178 -40.87 -40.39 27.11
C GLU A 178 -41.97 -39.39 26.71
N LYS A 179 -42.14 -39.08 25.42
CA LYS A 179 -43.29 -38.29 24.94
C LYS A 179 -44.63 -38.97 25.22
N ASN A 180 -44.71 -40.28 25.04
CA ASN A 180 -45.94 -41.03 25.34
C ASN A 180 -46.22 -41.10 26.85
N PHE A 181 -45.17 -41.20 27.67
CA PHE A 181 -45.29 -41.11 29.13
C PHE A 181 -45.87 -39.76 29.58
N LEU A 182 -45.39 -38.65 29.03
CA LEU A 182 -45.88 -37.30 29.35
C LEU A 182 -47.36 -37.07 29.00
N LYS A 183 -47.96 -37.89 28.12
CA LYS A 183 -49.38 -37.83 27.79
C LYS A 183 -50.28 -38.54 28.83
N SER A 184 -49.71 -39.31 29.76
CA SER A 184 -50.48 -40.01 30.79
C SER A 184 -50.92 -39.05 31.91
N LEU A 185 -52.18 -39.17 32.37
CA LEU A 185 -52.84 -38.19 33.26
C LEU A 185 -52.40 -38.25 34.74
N ASN A 186 -51.66 -39.27 35.17
CA ASN A 186 -51.23 -39.45 36.56
C ASN A 186 -49.70 -39.49 36.67
N LEU A 187 -49.07 -38.31 36.73
CA LEU A 187 -47.63 -38.18 36.89
C LEU A 187 -47.27 -37.99 38.37
N ASP A 188 -46.62 -39.00 38.94
CA ASP A 188 -45.97 -38.96 40.25
C ASP A 188 -44.64 -38.18 40.15
N GLU A 189 -44.37 -37.29 41.11
CA GLU A 189 -43.21 -36.40 41.10
C GLU A 189 -41.89 -37.20 41.12
N GLU A 190 -41.84 -38.30 41.86
CA GLU A 190 -40.63 -39.12 41.97
C GLU A 190 -40.31 -39.81 40.62
N LYS A 191 -41.33 -40.32 39.93
CA LYS A 191 -41.20 -40.88 38.58
C LYS A 191 -40.78 -39.82 37.56
N LEU A 192 -41.26 -38.59 37.70
CA LEU A 192 -40.86 -37.49 36.82
C LEU A 192 -39.37 -37.15 36.99
N LYS A 193 -38.84 -37.14 38.24
CA LYS A 193 -37.40 -36.92 38.51
C LYS A 193 -36.52 -37.99 37.88
N ASP A 194 -36.91 -39.27 37.95
CA ASP A 194 -36.21 -40.36 37.26
C ASP A 194 -36.21 -40.14 35.73
N LYS A 195 -37.37 -39.83 35.13
CA LYS A 195 -37.45 -39.58 33.69
C LYS A 195 -36.61 -38.39 33.24
N ILE A 196 -36.63 -37.29 33.98
CA ILE A 196 -35.77 -36.12 33.69
C ILE A 196 -34.30 -36.52 33.70
N SER A 197 -33.87 -37.31 34.68
CA SER A 197 -32.48 -37.77 34.80
C SER A 197 -32.08 -38.65 33.61
N ARG A 198 -32.98 -39.54 33.16
CA ARG A 198 -32.78 -40.37 31.96
C ARG A 198 -32.70 -39.55 30.69
N VAL A 199 -33.58 -38.57 30.49
CA VAL A 199 -33.58 -37.67 29.34
C VAL A 199 -32.29 -36.85 29.29
N LYS A 200 -31.86 -36.25 30.42
CA LYS A 200 -30.59 -35.51 30.51
C LYS A 200 -29.38 -36.39 30.19
N THR A 201 -29.39 -37.64 30.64
CA THR A 201 -28.32 -38.60 30.33
C THR A 201 -28.26 -38.90 28.82
N ALA A 202 -29.41 -39.10 28.19
CA ALA A 202 -29.48 -39.34 26.75
C ALA A 202 -29.10 -38.11 25.92
N GLU A 203 -29.54 -36.92 26.33
CA GLU A 203 -29.13 -35.63 25.76
C GLU A 203 -27.60 -35.47 25.80
N TRP A 204 -26.99 -35.71 26.96
CA TRP A 204 -25.53 -35.67 27.11
C TRP A 204 -24.83 -36.70 26.20
N ARG A 205 -25.34 -37.94 26.14
CA ARG A 205 -24.79 -38.98 25.24
C ARG A 205 -24.88 -38.55 23.79
N LEU A 206 -25.99 -37.98 23.34
CA LEU A 206 -26.16 -37.46 21.98
C LEU A 206 -25.21 -36.30 21.67
N HIS A 207 -25.01 -35.37 22.60
CA HIS A 207 -24.02 -34.31 22.43
C HIS A 207 -22.61 -34.85 22.28
N SER A 208 -22.24 -35.87 23.07
CA SER A 208 -20.95 -36.55 22.96
C SER A 208 -20.81 -37.25 21.59
N GLU A 209 -21.82 -38.00 21.17
CA GLU A 209 -21.81 -38.70 19.88
C GLU A 209 -21.79 -37.73 18.68
N LYS A 210 -22.53 -36.62 18.75
CA LYS A 210 -22.48 -35.55 17.74
C LYS A 210 -21.05 -35.01 17.57
N ARG A 211 -20.33 -34.80 18.68
CA ARG A 211 -18.93 -34.36 18.65
C ARG A 211 -18.00 -35.43 18.08
N LYS A 212 -18.12 -36.68 18.53
CA LYS A 212 -17.32 -37.81 17.99
C LYS A 212 -17.55 -38.00 16.50
N LEU A 213 -18.79 -37.85 16.04
CA LEU A 213 -19.11 -37.88 14.62
C LEU A 213 -18.41 -36.74 13.88
N LYS A 214 -18.54 -35.49 14.35
CA LYS A 214 -17.82 -34.34 13.75
C LYS A 214 -16.31 -34.60 13.67
N ASN A 215 -15.73 -35.11 14.76
CA ASN A 215 -14.31 -35.46 14.84
C ASN A 215 -13.93 -36.58 13.88
N THR A 216 -14.81 -37.55 13.70
CA THR A 216 -14.64 -38.64 12.73
C THR A 216 -14.77 -38.15 11.30
N LEU A 217 -15.63 -37.16 11.01
CA LEU A 217 -15.76 -36.58 9.68
C LEU A 217 -14.52 -35.76 9.30
N PHE A 218 -14.11 -34.86 10.19
CA PHE A 218 -13.12 -33.83 9.87
C PHE A 218 -11.74 -34.05 10.51
N LYS A 219 -11.45 -35.26 11.01
CA LYS A 219 -10.19 -35.63 11.69
C LYS A 219 -9.80 -34.70 12.86
N ASN A 220 -10.79 -34.21 13.60
CA ASN A 220 -10.63 -33.18 14.64
C ASN A 220 -10.20 -31.80 14.12
N PHE A 221 -10.31 -31.49 12.83
CA PHE A 221 -9.97 -30.16 12.32
C PHE A 221 -11.21 -29.40 11.85
N ASP A 222 -11.24 -28.09 12.10
CA ASP A 222 -12.11 -27.17 11.38
C ASP A 222 -11.24 -26.32 10.44
N LEU A 223 -11.77 -26.04 9.24
CA LEU A 223 -11.18 -25.04 8.36
C LEU A 223 -11.84 -23.69 8.58
N ASN A 224 -11.04 -22.70 8.95
CA ASN A 224 -11.47 -21.33 9.10
C ASN A 224 -10.78 -20.45 8.07
N PHE A 225 -11.57 -19.74 7.26
CA PHE A 225 -11.05 -18.70 6.40
C PHE A 225 -10.97 -17.39 7.18
N ILE A 226 -9.77 -16.81 7.25
CA ILE A 226 -9.53 -15.52 7.89
C ILE A 226 -9.24 -14.49 6.79
N PRO A 227 -10.16 -13.54 6.55
CA PRO A 227 -9.92 -12.49 5.57
C PRO A 227 -8.76 -11.61 6.04
N ASN A 228 -7.89 -11.21 5.11
CA ASN A 228 -6.87 -10.24 5.44
C ASN A 228 -7.50 -8.84 5.52
N LYS A 229 -7.04 -8.03 6.48
CA LYS A 229 -7.45 -6.62 6.61
C LYS A 229 -6.68 -5.70 5.65
N LEU A 230 -5.55 -6.17 5.10
CA LEU A 230 -4.75 -5.42 4.12
C LEU A 230 -5.23 -5.71 2.70
N TRP A 231 -5.34 -4.67 1.89
CA TRP A 231 -6.13 -4.65 0.64
C TRP A 231 -5.47 -5.41 -0.52
N LEU A 232 -4.34 -6.08 -0.26
CA LEU A 232 -3.47 -6.74 -1.24
C LEU A 232 -3.25 -8.23 -0.95
N GLN A 233 -3.97 -8.82 0.00
CA GLN A 233 -3.87 -10.24 0.31
C GLN A 233 -5.27 -10.85 0.46
N VAL A 234 -5.49 -12.01 -0.16
CA VAL A 234 -6.81 -12.67 -0.20
C VAL A 234 -7.26 -13.16 1.17
N GLY A 235 -6.31 -13.45 2.07
CA GLY A 235 -6.59 -14.06 3.37
C GLY A 235 -5.77 -15.33 3.55
N ARG A 236 -6.12 -16.12 4.55
CA ARG A 236 -5.52 -17.44 4.76
C ARG A 236 -6.56 -18.43 5.29
N ILE A 237 -6.29 -19.70 5.04
CA ILE A 237 -7.03 -20.80 5.65
C ILE A 237 -6.22 -21.30 6.83
N GLU A 238 -6.86 -21.38 8.00
CA GLU A 238 -6.29 -21.99 9.19
C GLU A 238 -7.01 -23.32 9.47
N LYS A 239 -6.22 -24.37 9.71
CA LYS A 239 -6.69 -25.63 10.28
C LYS A 239 -6.68 -25.47 11.80
N VAL A 240 -7.86 -25.47 12.42
CA VAL A 240 -8.03 -25.39 13.87
C VAL A 240 -8.26 -26.78 14.41
N ASN A 241 -7.44 -27.22 15.37
CA ASN A 241 -7.60 -28.53 15.99
C ASN A 241 -8.64 -28.43 17.11
N ASN A 242 -9.67 -29.25 17.02
CA ASN A 242 -10.74 -29.37 18.00
C ASN A 242 -10.47 -30.51 18.98
N LEU A 243 -9.23 -30.64 19.43
CA LEU A 243 -8.86 -31.69 20.39
C LEU A 243 -9.49 -31.38 21.75
N GLU A 244 -10.51 -32.14 22.12
CA GLU A 244 -11.10 -32.08 23.46
C GLU A 244 -10.20 -32.85 24.43
N ILE A 245 -9.68 -32.17 25.44
CA ILE A 245 -8.83 -32.77 26.46
C ILE A 245 -9.66 -33.11 27.70
N ASP A 246 -9.76 -34.41 28.02
CA ASP A 246 -10.31 -34.86 29.30
C ASP A 246 -9.37 -34.46 30.43
N LEU A 247 -9.82 -33.54 31.29
CA LEU A 247 -9.06 -33.03 32.43
C LEU A 247 -8.58 -34.10 33.40
N LYS A 248 -9.29 -35.22 33.54
CA LYS A 248 -8.85 -36.31 34.42
C LYS A 248 -7.60 -36.99 33.86
N LYS A 249 -7.50 -37.05 32.53
CA LYS A 249 -6.36 -37.58 31.80
C LYS A 249 -5.29 -36.53 31.49
N PHE A 250 -5.61 -35.24 31.58
CA PHE A 250 -4.66 -34.14 31.34
C PHE A 250 -3.40 -34.26 32.20
N ARG A 251 -3.53 -34.77 33.43
CA ARG A 251 -2.39 -35.03 34.34
C ARG A 251 -1.38 -36.05 33.80
N GLU A 252 -1.80 -36.89 32.86
CA GLU A 252 -1.02 -37.96 32.26
C GLU A 252 -0.56 -37.61 30.82
N ILE A 253 -1.04 -36.49 30.27
CA ILE A 253 -0.68 -36.06 28.92
C ILE A 253 0.71 -35.43 28.95
N ASP A 254 1.64 -36.13 28.31
CA ASP A 254 2.96 -35.61 27.98
C ASP A 254 2.83 -34.50 26.92
N LEU A 255 2.74 -33.26 27.40
CA LEU A 255 2.60 -32.08 26.55
C LEU A 255 3.77 -31.92 25.58
N GLU A 256 4.99 -32.34 25.96
CA GLU A 256 6.13 -32.33 25.04
C GLU A 256 5.85 -33.26 23.85
N LYS A 257 5.34 -34.47 24.07
CA LYS A 257 4.94 -35.36 22.97
C LYS A 257 3.79 -34.83 22.13
N LEU A 258 2.84 -34.12 22.74
CA LEU A 258 1.71 -33.53 21.99
C LEU A 258 2.15 -32.36 21.08
N PHE A 259 3.21 -31.64 21.45
CA PHE A 259 3.69 -30.43 20.76
C PHE A 259 5.02 -30.61 20.01
N SER A 260 5.67 -31.77 20.12
CA SER A 260 7.04 -32.05 19.62
C SER A 260 7.21 -32.14 18.09
N SER A 261 6.17 -31.92 17.28
CA SER A 261 6.31 -32.11 15.83
C SER A 261 6.92 -30.94 15.05
N LYS A 262 7.21 -29.79 15.68
CA LYS A 262 8.16 -28.74 15.20
C LYS A 262 8.23 -27.57 16.20
N PRO A 263 9.43 -27.16 16.66
CA PRO A 263 9.61 -26.09 17.67
C PRO A 263 9.25 -24.66 17.21
N ASP A 264 8.83 -24.46 15.95
CA ASP A 264 8.61 -23.13 15.35
C ASP A 264 7.13 -22.72 15.23
N ARG A 265 6.19 -23.41 15.91
CA ARG A 265 4.74 -23.18 15.75
C ARG A 265 4.02 -22.88 17.06
N TYR A 266 3.01 -22.01 16.97
CA TYR A 266 2.38 -21.39 18.14
C TYR A 266 1.01 -21.97 18.40
N HIS A 267 0.72 -22.03 19.70
CA HIS A 267 -0.34 -22.80 20.28
C HIS A 267 -1.18 -21.84 21.13
N THR A 268 -2.36 -21.40 20.67
CA THR A 268 -3.29 -20.63 21.51
C THR A 268 -4.36 -21.56 22.03
N ILE A 269 -4.55 -21.59 23.36
CA ILE A 269 -5.52 -22.45 24.03
C ILE A 269 -6.66 -21.58 24.58
N GLU A 270 -7.85 -21.69 24.01
CA GLU A 270 -9.06 -21.08 24.59
C GLU A 270 -9.73 -22.08 25.54
N VAL A 271 -10.26 -21.61 26.67
CA VAL A 271 -10.87 -22.47 27.69
C VAL A 271 -12.29 -22.02 27.97
N GLU A 272 -13.24 -22.92 27.76
CA GLU A 272 -14.65 -22.72 28.10
C GLU A 272 -15.04 -23.60 29.29
N LYS A 273 -15.73 -23.02 30.27
CA LYS A 273 -16.18 -23.70 31.48
C LYS A 273 -17.61 -24.21 31.28
N MET A 274 -17.82 -25.51 31.53
CA MET A 274 -19.13 -26.15 31.46
C MET A 274 -19.84 -26.13 32.83
N ASP A 275 -21.17 -26.20 32.82
CA ASP A 275 -22.03 -26.12 34.01
C ASP A 275 -21.80 -27.23 35.06
N ASN A 276 -21.20 -28.36 34.66
CA ASN A 276 -20.88 -29.48 35.54
C ASN A 276 -19.46 -29.42 36.14
N GLY A 277 -18.73 -28.31 35.97
CA GLY A 277 -17.36 -28.17 36.45
C GLY A 277 -16.30 -28.76 35.52
N ASN A 278 -16.67 -29.29 34.37
CA ASN A 278 -15.73 -29.67 33.30
C ASN A 278 -15.29 -28.44 32.51
N PHE A 279 -14.15 -28.54 31.83
CA PHE A 279 -13.63 -27.48 30.95
C PHE A 279 -13.37 -28.07 29.57
N VAL A 280 -13.62 -27.29 28.53
CA VAL A 280 -13.30 -27.61 27.14
C VAL A 280 -12.18 -26.69 26.68
N PHE A 281 -11.16 -27.27 26.07
CA PHE A 281 -10.02 -26.54 25.54
C PHE A 281 -10.12 -26.51 24.01
N PHE A 282 -9.94 -25.34 23.41
CA PHE A 282 -9.86 -25.16 21.96
C PHE A 282 -8.43 -24.78 21.59
N TYR A 283 -7.92 -25.33 20.49
CA TYR A 283 -6.55 -25.15 20.06
C TYR A 283 -6.49 -24.40 18.72
N LEU A 284 -5.94 -23.18 18.74
CA LEU A 284 -5.71 -22.37 17.53
C LEU A 284 -4.21 -22.39 17.19
N GLU A 285 -3.86 -22.96 16.03
CA GLU A 285 -2.50 -22.93 15.47
C GLU A 285 -2.25 -21.54 14.85
N GLN A 286 -1.36 -20.73 15.42
CA GLN A 286 -0.94 -19.45 14.83
C GLN A 286 0.59 -19.37 14.64
N SER A 287 1.06 -18.35 13.92
CA SER A 287 2.45 -18.16 13.44
C SER A 287 3.31 -17.20 14.29
N SER A 288 4.63 -17.41 14.22
CA SER A 288 5.84 -16.74 14.76
C SER A 288 5.80 -15.83 16.03
N LYS A 289 5.80 -16.33 17.30
CA LYS A 289 6.63 -15.86 18.48
C LYS A 289 6.56 -16.68 19.80
N ASN A 290 7.70 -16.94 20.47
CA ASN A 290 7.91 -17.87 21.61
C ASN A 290 7.01 -17.62 22.86
N TRP A 291 6.51 -18.70 23.47
CA TRP A 291 5.69 -18.70 24.69
C TRP A 291 6.32 -19.50 25.83
N ILE A 292 5.98 -19.14 27.06
CA ILE A 292 6.22 -19.93 28.28
C ILE A 292 4.86 -20.09 28.98
N VAL A 293 4.47 -21.33 29.30
CA VAL A 293 3.24 -21.65 30.05
C VAL A 293 3.66 -22.12 31.44
N GLU A 294 3.17 -21.47 32.48
CA GLU A 294 3.44 -21.84 33.87
C GLU A 294 2.12 -22.14 34.59
N ILE A 295 2.09 -23.25 35.32
CA ILE A 295 0.93 -23.70 36.10
C ILE A 295 1.36 -23.77 37.57
N HIS A 296 0.69 -23.01 38.43
CA HIS A 296 1.04 -22.89 39.85
C HIS A 296 -0.16 -23.23 40.74
N SER A 297 0.11 -23.81 41.91
CA SER A 297 -0.90 -23.96 42.96
C SER A 297 -1.09 -22.65 43.75
N PHE A 298 -2.29 -22.39 44.28
CA PHE A 298 -2.52 -21.19 45.10
C PHE A 298 -1.72 -21.18 46.42
N GLU A 299 -1.34 -22.35 46.94
CA GLU A 299 -0.60 -22.46 48.21
C GLU A 299 0.86 -22.00 48.08
N GLU A 300 1.46 -22.14 46.90
CA GLU A 300 2.86 -21.80 46.64
C GLU A 300 3.10 -20.28 46.48
N ASP A 301 2.06 -19.46 46.35
CA ASP A 301 2.20 -18.10 45.80
C ASP A 301 1.56 -16.98 46.64
N ARG A 302 1.69 -17.05 47.97
CA ARG A 302 1.33 -15.93 48.87
C ARG A 302 2.20 -14.68 48.64
N THR A 303 3.44 -14.86 48.20
CA THR A 303 4.37 -13.78 47.80
C THR A 303 3.92 -13.09 46.51
N PHE A 304 3.26 -13.80 45.60
CA PHE A 304 2.81 -13.28 44.32
C PHE A 304 1.64 -12.33 44.40
N PHE A 305 0.67 -12.54 45.31
CA PHE A 305 -0.38 -11.53 45.53
C PHE A 305 0.18 -10.20 46.04
N ARG A 306 1.33 -10.22 46.73
CA ARG A 306 2.06 -9.00 47.13
C ARG A 306 2.75 -8.35 45.92
N CYS A 307 3.38 -9.13 45.05
CA CYS A 307 4.02 -8.64 43.82
C CYS A 307 3.02 -8.27 42.71
N LEU A 308 1.79 -8.81 42.68
CA LEU A 308 0.77 -8.47 41.67
C LEU A 308 0.41 -6.98 41.74
N LYS A 309 0.49 -6.39 42.94
CA LYS A 309 0.29 -4.97 43.21
C LYS A 309 1.48 -4.11 42.76
N GLU A 310 2.69 -4.67 42.71
CA GLU A 310 3.92 -4.01 42.24
C GLU A 310 4.07 -4.14 40.71
N VAL A 311 3.73 -5.29 40.12
CA VAL A 311 3.80 -5.58 38.68
C VAL A 311 2.73 -4.84 37.88
N THR A 312 1.57 -4.57 38.47
CA THR A 312 0.55 -3.70 37.86
C THR A 312 0.88 -2.22 38.02
N GLY A 313 1.90 -1.88 38.83
CA GLY A 313 2.22 -0.52 39.25
C GLY A 313 3.08 0.26 38.26
N GLU A 314 4.17 -0.28 37.70
CA GLU A 314 5.15 0.61 37.06
C GLU A 314 5.74 0.20 35.71
N TYR A 315 5.70 -1.06 35.28
CA TYR A 315 6.27 -1.39 33.96
C TYR A 315 5.54 -2.60 33.35
N LEU A 316 4.67 -2.36 32.34
CA LEU A 316 4.62 -3.06 31.03
C LEU A 316 3.27 -3.00 30.30
N ASN A 317 3.38 -3.11 28.98
CA ASN A 317 2.31 -3.15 27.99
C ASN A 317 1.35 -4.34 28.20
N TYR A 318 0.07 -4.04 28.45
CA TYR A 318 -1.11 -4.91 28.39
C TYR A 318 -0.99 -6.30 29.05
N SER A 319 -1.38 -6.36 30.33
CA SER A 319 -1.77 -7.60 30.99
C SER A 319 -3.29 -7.77 30.96
N ARG A 320 -3.80 -8.96 30.63
CA ARG A 320 -5.23 -9.31 30.76
C ARG A 320 -5.39 -10.37 31.83
N ILE A 321 -6.15 -10.05 32.87
CA ILE A 321 -6.42 -10.97 33.98
C ILE A 321 -7.90 -11.36 33.91
N LYS A 322 -8.18 -12.66 33.85
CA LYS A 322 -9.54 -13.20 34.01
C LYS A 322 -9.58 -14.04 35.27
N ALA A 323 -10.39 -13.62 36.23
CA ALA A 323 -10.64 -14.35 37.46
C ALA A 323 -11.92 -15.18 37.31
N PHE A 324 -11.83 -16.43 37.74
CA PHE A 324 -12.93 -17.36 37.89
C PHE A 324 -13.02 -17.76 39.37
N LYS A 325 -14.15 -18.34 39.78
CA LYS A 325 -14.45 -18.69 41.19
C LYS A 325 -13.30 -19.42 41.93
N ASN A 326 -12.51 -20.22 41.21
CA ASN A 326 -11.47 -21.10 41.77
C ASN A 326 -10.14 -20.98 41.00
N ARG A 327 -10.03 -20.02 40.06
CA ARG A 327 -8.87 -19.90 39.14
C ARG A 327 -8.58 -18.47 38.75
N ILE A 328 -7.32 -18.16 38.49
CA ILE A 328 -6.91 -16.89 37.87
C ILE A 328 -6.07 -17.21 36.64
N VAL A 329 -6.48 -16.67 35.49
CA VAL A 329 -5.71 -16.74 34.25
C VAL A 329 -5.09 -15.38 33.99
N ILE A 330 -3.77 -15.35 33.90
CA ILE A 330 -2.98 -14.13 33.72
C ILE A 330 -2.26 -14.24 32.38
N TYR A 331 -2.57 -13.30 31.50
CA TYR A 331 -1.89 -13.12 30.24
C TYR A 331 -0.98 -11.89 30.33
N THR A 332 0.32 -12.10 30.12
CA THR A 332 1.32 -11.03 30.11
C THR A 332 2.05 -11.02 28.78
N CYS A 333 2.11 -9.85 28.13
CA CYS A 333 2.81 -9.68 26.86
C CYS A 333 4.08 -8.84 27.05
N PHE A 334 5.24 -9.44 26.81
CA PHE A 334 6.53 -8.74 26.72
C PHE A 334 6.89 -8.51 25.23
N LYS A 335 7.91 -7.68 24.97
CA LYS A 335 8.38 -7.38 23.60
C LYS A 335 8.76 -8.66 22.82
N ASN A 336 9.34 -9.65 23.51
CA ASN A 336 9.90 -10.86 22.89
C ASN A 336 9.33 -12.18 23.44
N SER A 337 8.39 -12.13 24.40
CA SER A 337 7.78 -13.31 24.98
C SER A 337 6.33 -13.05 25.40
N ARG A 338 5.51 -14.09 25.38
CA ARG A 338 4.16 -14.07 25.94
C ARG A 338 4.08 -15.16 27.01
N ILE A 339 3.56 -14.80 28.18
CA ILE A 339 3.41 -15.71 29.31
C ILE A 339 1.92 -15.86 29.60
N LEU A 340 1.45 -17.11 29.63
CA LEU A 340 0.13 -17.47 30.13
C LEU A 340 0.31 -18.23 31.44
N ARG A 341 -0.13 -17.63 32.55
CA ARG A 341 -0.15 -18.28 33.86
C ARG A 341 -1.56 -18.68 34.23
N ILE A 342 -1.71 -19.92 34.69
CA ILE A 342 -2.98 -20.44 35.20
C ILE A 342 -2.77 -20.84 36.66
N CYS A 343 -3.41 -20.11 37.56
CA CYS A 343 -3.48 -20.43 38.99
C CYS A 343 -4.80 -21.16 39.26
N ASP A 344 -4.77 -22.34 39.89
CA ASP A 344 -5.96 -23.12 40.26
C ASP A 344 -5.86 -23.60 41.71
N GLU A 345 -6.88 -23.32 42.53
CA GLU A 345 -6.89 -23.63 43.97
C GLU A 345 -6.95 -25.13 44.23
N ASN A 346 -7.33 -25.92 43.23
CA ASN A 346 -7.44 -27.38 43.31
C ASN A 346 -6.15 -28.10 42.93
N LEU A 347 -5.11 -27.38 42.50
CA LEU A 347 -3.78 -27.94 42.32
C LEU A 347 -3.11 -28.00 43.69
N LYS A 348 -2.80 -29.22 44.18
CA LYS A 348 -1.91 -29.38 45.33
C LYS A 348 -0.46 -29.14 44.88
N SER A 349 0.31 -28.46 45.73
CA SER A 349 1.71 -28.03 45.52
C SER A 349 2.49 -28.94 44.56
N LEU A 350 2.90 -28.40 43.43
CA LEU A 350 3.77 -29.06 42.47
C LEU A 350 4.99 -28.17 42.30
N VAL A 351 6.08 -28.57 42.96
CA VAL A 351 7.40 -27.98 42.71
C VAL A 351 7.77 -28.25 41.25
N CYS A 352 7.59 -27.23 40.41
CA CYS A 352 8.11 -27.22 39.05
C CYS A 352 9.64 -27.20 39.17
N LYS A 353 10.31 -28.32 38.89
CA LYS A 353 11.76 -28.33 38.77
C LYS A 353 12.15 -27.46 37.57
N SER A 354 12.79 -26.34 37.86
CA SER A 354 13.45 -25.46 36.90
C SER A 354 14.35 -26.25 35.94
N CYS A 355 14.22 -25.98 34.64
CA CYS A 355 15.16 -26.43 33.62
C CYS A 355 16.52 -25.72 33.80
N PRO A 356 17.67 -26.42 33.80
CA PRO A 356 18.97 -25.79 33.96
C PRO A 356 19.55 -25.43 32.58
N TYR A 357 19.35 -24.21 32.12
CA TYR A 357 20.19 -23.63 31.06
C TYR A 357 20.45 -22.15 31.36
N HIS A 358 21.67 -21.90 31.81
CA HIS A 358 22.37 -20.63 31.66
C HIS A 358 22.79 -20.41 30.20
#